data_AF-A0A258BF57-F1
#
_entry.id   AF-A0A258BF57-F1
#
_cell.length_a   1.000
_cell.length_b   1.000
_cell.length_c   1.000
_cell.angle_alpha   90.00
_cell.angle_beta   90.00
_cell.angle_gamma   90.00
#
_symmetry.space_group_name_H-M   'P 1'
#
loop_
_entity.id
_entity.type
_entity.pdbx_description
1 polymer ?
#
loop_
_entity_poly.entity_id
_entity_poly.type
_entity_poly.pdbx_seq_one_letter_code
_entity_poly.pdbx_strand_id
1 'polypeptide(L)'
;MPPPVQTPYYPDSKAAEAAPKAASRPKFLRQVELIERVAAYDPTVDEAMLNRAYVYAMRMHGAQLRASGDPYFAHPIEVAGILTDYKLDGSAIAAALLHDTIEDTPATREEIAAKFSEDVAQLVEGVTKLTRLELQSEYTKQSENLRKFILAISRDIRVLLIKLADRTHNMRTLQYVPESKR
;
A
#
# COMPACT_ATOMS: atom_id res chain seq x y z
N MET A 1 -22.54 29.56 75.19
CA MET A 1 -22.26 28.24 74.59
C MET A 1 -22.29 28.41 73.08
N PRO A 2 -21.14 28.29 72.38
CA PRO A 2 -21.14 28.26 70.93
C PRO A 2 -21.62 26.87 70.43
N PRO A 3 -22.35 26.81 69.30
CA PRO A 3 -22.89 25.56 68.75
C PRO A 3 -21.79 24.67 68.12
N PRO A 4 -22.00 23.34 68.05
CA PRO A 4 -21.05 22.42 67.43
C PRO A 4 -20.93 22.67 65.92
N VAL A 5 -19.68 22.74 65.45
CA VAL A 5 -19.29 22.90 64.05
C VAL A 5 -19.67 21.63 63.28
N GLN A 6 -20.49 21.77 62.23
CA GLN A 6 -20.86 20.70 61.30
C GLN A 6 -19.64 20.27 60.47
N THR A 7 -19.30 18.99 60.50
CA THR A 7 -18.37 18.36 59.55
C THR A 7 -19.05 18.19 58.19
N PRO A 8 -18.41 18.53 57.06
CA PRO A 8 -19.01 18.33 55.73
C PRO A 8 -19.12 16.85 55.37
N TYR A 9 -20.33 16.43 54.99
CA TYR A 9 -20.64 15.14 54.37
C TYR A 9 -20.15 15.15 52.91
N TYR A 10 -19.20 14.29 52.56
CA TYR A 10 -18.85 13.97 51.17
C TYR A 10 -19.40 12.56 50.85
N PRO A 11 -20.32 12.41 49.88
CA PRO A 11 -20.87 11.12 49.52
C PRO A 11 -19.84 10.25 48.79
N ASP A 12 -19.94 8.94 49.02
CA ASP A 12 -19.11 7.88 48.43
C ASP A 12 -18.93 8.05 46.91
N SER A 13 -17.67 8.02 46.47
CA SER A 13 -17.29 8.08 45.06
C SER A 13 -17.84 6.85 44.33
N LYS A 14 -18.88 7.08 43.51
CA LYS A 14 -19.36 6.10 42.53
C LYS A 14 -18.20 5.68 41.62
N ALA A 15 -18.07 4.36 41.51
CA ALA A 15 -17.37 3.58 40.50
C ALA A 15 -16.57 4.38 39.46
N ALA A 16 -15.25 4.24 39.51
CA ALA A 16 -14.38 4.55 38.39
C ALA A 16 -14.88 3.78 37.15
N GLU A 17 -15.48 4.50 36.20
CA GLU A 17 -15.77 3.97 34.88
C GLU A 17 -14.47 3.45 34.27
N ALA A 18 -14.46 2.16 33.95
CA ALA A 18 -13.34 1.52 33.28
C ALA A 18 -13.11 2.22 31.94
N ALA A 19 -11.88 2.70 31.73
CA ALA A 19 -11.43 3.25 30.47
C ALA A 19 -11.77 2.31 29.30
N PRO A 20 -12.18 2.83 28.13
CA PRO A 20 -12.55 2.00 27.01
C PRO A 20 -11.32 1.18 26.58
N LYS A 21 -11.48 -0.15 26.49
CA LYS A 21 -10.47 -1.05 25.94
C LYS A 21 -10.10 -0.53 24.55
N ALA A 22 -8.84 -0.11 24.37
CA ALA A 22 -8.32 0.33 23.09
C ALA A 22 -8.61 -0.75 22.04
N ALA A 23 -9.45 -0.41 21.05
CA ALA A 23 -9.74 -1.30 19.94
C ALA A 23 -8.42 -1.67 19.24
N SER A 24 -8.23 -2.98 19.00
CA SER A 24 -7.09 -3.52 18.25
C SER A 24 -7.01 -2.81 16.90
N ARG A 25 -6.02 -1.94 16.72
CA ARG A 25 -5.76 -1.28 15.44
C ARG A 25 -5.53 -2.34 14.35
N PRO A 26 -6.09 -2.21 13.14
CA PRO A 26 -5.75 -3.10 12.04
C PRO A 26 -4.23 -3.07 11.80
N LYS A 27 -3.62 -4.26 11.79
CA LYS A 27 -2.17 -4.45 11.69
C LYS A 27 -1.74 -4.30 10.23
N PHE A 28 -1.53 -3.07 9.78
CA PHE A 28 -0.93 -2.80 8.47
C PHE A 28 0.56 -3.10 8.50
N LEU A 29 1.11 -3.56 7.35
CA LEU A 29 2.54 -3.73 7.20
C LEU A 29 3.23 -2.36 7.27
N ARG A 30 4.23 -2.22 8.15
CA ARG A 30 5.03 -0.99 8.27
C ARG A 30 6.20 -1.03 7.31
N GLN A 31 6.71 0.15 6.94
CA GLN A 31 7.87 0.29 6.05
C GLN A 31 9.08 -0.56 6.50
N VAL A 32 9.43 -0.47 7.78
CA VAL A 32 10.57 -1.22 8.35
C VAL A 32 10.32 -2.72 8.26
N GLU A 33 9.09 -3.16 8.55
CA GLU A 33 8.72 -4.59 8.46
C GLU A 33 8.79 -5.11 7.02
N LEU A 34 8.43 -4.29 6.03
CA LEU A 34 8.60 -4.64 4.62
C LEU A 34 10.08 -4.85 4.28
N ILE A 35 10.95 -3.89 4.64
CA ILE A 35 12.39 -3.95 4.36
C ILE A 35 13.01 -5.17 5.06
N GLU A 36 12.69 -5.40 6.34
CA GLU A 36 13.15 -6.58 7.10
C GLU A 36 12.72 -7.90 6.44
N ARG A 37 11.48 -7.98 5.93
CA ARG A 37 11.02 -9.18 5.21
C ARG A 37 11.81 -9.42 3.94
N VAL A 38 12.11 -8.38 3.17
CA VAL A 38 12.91 -8.51 1.94
C VAL A 38 14.34 -8.92 2.29
N ALA A 39 14.98 -8.24 3.23
CA ALA A 39 16.33 -8.53 3.69
C ALA A 39 16.49 -9.96 4.24
N ALA A 40 15.41 -10.54 4.80
CA ALA A 40 15.42 -11.90 5.31
C ALA A 40 15.60 -12.98 4.22
N TYR A 41 15.16 -12.73 2.98
CA TYR A 41 15.36 -13.67 1.86
C TYR A 41 16.36 -13.17 0.81
N ASP A 42 16.61 -11.87 0.74
CA ASP A 42 17.63 -11.24 -0.10
C ASP A 42 18.47 -10.27 0.74
N PRO A 43 19.54 -10.77 1.40
CA PRO A 43 20.42 -9.93 2.22
C PRO A 43 21.23 -8.91 1.41
N THR A 44 21.22 -8.99 0.07
CA THR A 44 21.95 -8.10 -0.83
C THR A 44 21.10 -6.95 -1.34
N VAL A 45 19.83 -6.89 -0.94
CA VAL A 45 18.90 -5.87 -1.38
C VAL A 45 19.37 -4.46 -1.02
N ASP A 46 19.18 -3.51 -1.94
CA ASP A 46 19.35 -2.08 -1.65
C ASP A 46 18.16 -1.59 -0.80
N GLU A 47 18.29 -1.72 0.53
CA GLU A 47 17.32 -1.20 1.50
C GLU A 47 17.08 0.31 1.33
N ALA A 48 18.11 1.06 0.94
CA ALA A 48 18.00 2.49 0.74
C ALA A 48 17.14 2.82 -0.49
N MET A 49 17.22 2.02 -1.56
CA MET A 49 16.30 2.11 -2.71
C MET A 49 14.86 1.87 -2.28
N LEU A 50 14.58 0.80 -1.52
CA LEU A 50 13.23 0.50 -1.04
C LEU A 50 12.68 1.63 -0.14
N ASN A 51 13.52 2.18 0.72
CA ASN A 51 13.15 3.33 1.55
C ASN A 51 12.84 4.57 0.71
N ARG A 52 13.70 4.91 -0.26
CA ARG A 52 13.44 6.02 -1.20
C ARG A 52 12.14 5.80 -1.98
N ALA A 53 11.86 4.56 -2.42
CA ALA A 53 10.66 4.25 -3.20
C ALA A 53 9.40 4.44 -2.36
N TYR A 54 9.41 3.95 -1.12
CA TYR A 54 8.33 4.18 -0.17
C TYR A 54 8.08 5.67 0.09
N VAL A 55 9.13 6.44 0.41
CA VAL A 55 9.00 7.88 0.68
C VAL A 55 8.52 8.64 -0.55
N TYR A 56 9.01 8.28 -1.74
CA TYR A 56 8.58 8.91 -2.99
C TYR A 56 7.11 8.63 -3.27
N ALA A 57 6.69 7.37 -3.20
CA ALA A 57 5.30 6.99 -3.42
C ALA A 57 4.35 7.68 -2.42
N MET A 58 4.73 7.75 -1.13
CA MET A 58 3.99 8.53 -0.13
C MET A 58 3.86 10.02 -0.50
N ARG A 59 4.93 10.63 -1.01
CA ARG A 59 4.91 12.05 -1.41
C ARG A 59 4.01 12.27 -2.63
N MET A 60 4.06 11.37 -3.61
CA MET A 60 3.32 11.51 -4.87
C MET A 60 1.82 11.33 -4.70
N HIS A 61 1.37 10.37 -3.89
CA HIS A 61 -0.06 10.13 -3.64
C HIS A 61 -0.69 11.10 -2.62
N GLY A 62 0.08 12.08 -2.14
CA GLY A 62 -0.36 13.12 -1.21
C GLY A 62 -0.52 12.62 0.22
N ALA A 63 -0.16 13.47 1.19
CA ALA A 63 -0.33 13.21 2.61
C ALA A 63 -1.81 13.35 3.04
N GLN A 64 -2.69 12.48 2.53
CA GLN A 64 -3.96 12.28 3.20
C GLN A 64 -3.71 11.37 4.41
N LEU A 65 -4.03 11.87 5.59
CA LEU A 65 -4.18 11.06 6.79
C LEU A 65 -5.67 10.68 6.86
N ARG A 66 -5.97 9.45 7.27
CA ARG A 66 -7.35 9.12 7.67
C ARG A 66 -7.73 10.00 8.86
N ALA A 67 -9.02 10.19 9.12
CA ALA A 67 -9.49 10.85 10.35
C ALA A 67 -8.91 10.19 11.64
N SER A 68 -8.46 8.94 11.53
CA SER A 68 -7.79 8.15 12.57
C SER A 68 -6.29 8.44 12.79
N GLY A 69 -5.65 9.24 11.92
CA GLY A 69 -4.20 9.51 11.94
C GLY A 69 -3.32 8.49 11.22
N ASP A 70 -3.91 7.46 10.61
CA ASP A 70 -3.18 6.44 9.83
C ASP A 70 -2.86 6.93 8.41
N PRO A 71 -1.71 6.54 7.80
CA PRO A 71 -1.38 6.91 6.42
C PRO A 71 -2.41 6.36 5.42
N TYR A 72 -2.79 7.18 4.43
CA TYR A 72 -3.58 6.77 3.25
C TYR A 72 -2.81 5.84 2.31
N PHE A 73 -1.48 5.76 2.47
CA PHE A 73 -0.55 4.92 1.71
C PHE A 73 -0.59 3.43 2.12
N ALA A 74 -1.77 2.84 2.27
CA ALA A 74 -1.90 1.43 2.65
C ALA A 74 -1.82 0.48 1.45
N HIS A 75 -2.34 0.88 0.29
CA HIS A 75 -2.43 -0.03 -0.85
C HIS A 75 -1.04 -0.46 -1.38
N PRO A 76 -0.11 0.45 -1.75
CA PRO A 76 1.14 0.02 -2.36
C PRO A 76 2.03 -0.77 -1.40
N ILE A 77 1.98 -0.48 -0.09
CA ILE A 77 2.75 -1.24 0.90
C ILE A 77 2.18 -2.64 1.13
N GLU A 78 0.85 -2.81 1.10
CA GLU A 78 0.24 -4.14 1.22
C GLU A 78 0.46 -4.97 -0.05
N VAL A 79 0.42 -4.34 -1.24
CA VAL A 79 0.79 -5.00 -2.50
C VAL A 79 2.25 -5.46 -2.47
N ALA A 80 3.17 -4.60 -2.06
CA ALA A 80 4.58 -4.96 -1.86
C ALA A 80 4.72 -6.09 -0.82
N GLY A 81 3.94 -6.05 0.27
CA GLY A 81 3.87 -7.08 1.29
C GLY A 81 3.48 -8.45 0.75
N ILE A 82 2.45 -8.52 -0.11
CA ILE A 82 2.05 -9.76 -0.79
C ILE A 82 3.20 -10.33 -1.63
N LEU A 83 3.96 -9.47 -2.33
CA LEU A 83 5.08 -9.92 -3.16
C LEU A 83 6.26 -10.46 -2.33
N THR A 84 6.41 -10.06 -1.07
CA THR A 84 7.43 -10.66 -0.18
C THR A 84 7.16 -12.13 0.13
N ASP A 85 5.89 -12.56 0.14
CA ASP A 85 5.53 -13.97 0.33
C ASP A 85 6.03 -14.84 -0.85
N TYR A 86 6.19 -14.24 -2.02
CA TYR A 86 6.71 -14.88 -3.23
C TYR A 86 8.21 -14.62 -3.45
N LYS A 87 8.89 -13.93 -2.51
CA LYS A 87 10.33 -13.66 -2.53
C LYS A 87 10.84 -12.97 -3.80
N LEU A 88 10.08 -11.98 -4.30
CA LEU A 88 10.53 -11.18 -5.44
C LEU A 88 11.72 -10.28 -5.08
N ASP A 89 12.51 -9.91 -6.08
CA ASP A 89 13.69 -9.06 -5.93
C ASP A 89 13.37 -7.61 -5.56
N GLY A 90 14.37 -6.88 -5.08
CA GLY A 90 14.22 -5.48 -4.65
C GLY A 90 13.64 -4.56 -5.74
N SER A 91 13.97 -4.80 -7.02
CA SER A 91 13.39 -4.04 -8.14
C SER A 91 11.88 -4.22 -8.25
N ALA A 92 11.36 -5.44 -8.14
CA ALA A 92 9.92 -5.68 -8.18
C ALA A 92 9.20 -5.12 -6.95
N ILE A 93 9.81 -5.20 -5.76
CA ILE A 93 9.24 -4.60 -4.55
C ILE A 93 9.19 -3.07 -4.69
N ALA A 94 10.26 -2.43 -5.19
CA ALA A 94 10.26 -1.01 -5.48
C ALA A 94 9.20 -0.64 -6.54
N ALA A 95 9.08 -1.42 -7.60
CA ALA A 95 8.06 -1.22 -8.63
C ALA A 95 6.64 -1.36 -8.08
N ALA A 96 6.39 -2.30 -7.16
CA ALA A 96 5.10 -2.44 -6.50
C ALA A 96 4.75 -1.25 -5.59
N LEU A 97 5.73 -0.67 -4.90
CA LEU A 97 5.52 0.57 -4.14
C LEU A 97 5.17 1.76 -5.05
N LEU A 98 5.64 1.74 -6.30
CA LEU A 98 5.53 2.83 -7.27
C LEU A 98 4.45 2.60 -8.34
N HIS A 99 3.74 1.47 -8.34
CA HIS A 99 3.01 0.99 -9.52
C HIS A 99 1.91 1.96 -10.01
N ASP A 100 1.24 2.66 -9.09
CA ASP A 100 0.20 3.66 -9.40
C ASP A 100 0.75 5.08 -9.57
N THR A 101 2.05 5.32 -9.34
CA THR A 101 2.58 6.69 -9.36
C THR A 101 2.51 7.32 -10.76
N ILE A 102 2.74 6.55 -11.83
CA ILE A 102 2.63 7.07 -13.21
C ILE A 102 1.16 7.30 -13.60
N GLU A 103 0.22 6.53 -13.07
CA GLU A 103 -1.20 6.63 -13.43
C GLU A 103 -1.92 7.73 -12.66
N ASP A 104 -1.68 7.82 -11.35
CA ASP A 104 -2.47 8.66 -10.45
C ASP A 104 -1.80 9.99 -10.08
N THR A 105 -0.54 10.18 -10.48
CA THR A 105 0.26 11.33 -10.05
C THR A 105 1.07 11.92 -11.21
N PRO A 106 1.65 13.13 -11.07
CA PRO A 106 2.50 13.71 -12.11
C PRO A 106 3.86 13.02 -12.34
N ALA A 107 4.12 11.87 -11.70
CA ALA A 107 5.37 11.14 -11.87
C ALA A 107 5.57 10.70 -13.32
N THR A 108 6.82 10.74 -13.80
CA THR A 108 7.17 10.24 -15.14
C THR A 108 8.09 9.03 -15.08
N ARG A 109 8.08 8.23 -16.15
CA ARG A 109 9.00 7.10 -16.33
C ARG A 109 10.45 7.54 -16.19
N GLU A 110 10.81 8.67 -16.80
CA GLU A 110 12.17 9.22 -16.78
C GLU A 110 12.59 9.62 -15.36
N GLU A 111 11.66 10.16 -14.57
CA GLU A 111 11.92 10.48 -13.16
C GLU A 111 12.19 9.21 -12.34
N ILE A 112 11.40 8.16 -12.54
CA ILE A 112 11.58 6.87 -11.85
C ILE A 112 12.92 6.23 -12.25
N ALA A 113 13.27 6.26 -13.54
CA ALA A 113 14.53 5.71 -14.04
C ALA A 113 15.75 6.42 -13.41
N ALA A 114 15.68 7.76 -13.29
CA ALA A 114 16.75 8.55 -12.70
C ALA A 114 16.89 8.37 -11.18
N LYS A 115 15.79 8.08 -10.45
CA LYS A 115 15.78 7.97 -8.98
C LYS A 115 16.06 6.56 -8.45
N PHE A 116 15.66 5.53 -9.19
CA PHE A 116 15.66 4.15 -8.72
C PHE A 116 16.52 3.26 -9.59
N SER A 117 16.09 3.00 -10.82
CA SER A 117 16.85 2.33 -11.87
C SER A 117 16.00 2.24 -13.14
N GLU A 118 16.66 1.98 -14.27
CA GLU A 118 15.98 1.67 -15.53
C GLU A 118 15.11 0.40 -15.42
N ASP A 119 15.54 -0.59 -14.63
CA ASP A 119 14.79 -1.82 -14.37
C ASP A 119 13.46 -1.54 -13.64
N VAL A 120 13.49 -0.74 -12.57
CA VAL A 120 12.28 -0.32 -11.83
C VAL A 120 11.35 0.48 -12.74
N ALA A 121 11.88 1.40 -13.55
CA ALA A 121 11.07 2.19 -14.48
C ALA A 121 10.37 1.32 -15.53
N GLN A 122 11.06 0.31 -16.07
CA GLN A 122 10.47 -0.65 -17.02
C GLN A 122 9.34 -1.47 -16.38
N LEU A 123 9.52 -1.91 -15.13
CA LEU A 123 8.49 -2.64 -14.39
C LEU A 123 7.25 -1.77 -14.14
N VAL A 124 7.41 -0.55 -13.63
CA VAL A 124 6.29 0.37 -13.36
C VAL A 124 5.55 0.71 -14.65
N GLU A 125 6.28 1.04 -15.71
CA GLU A 125 5.70 1.30 -17.04
C GLU A 125 4.95 0.07 -17.58
N GLY A 126 5.51 -1.13 -17.38
CA GLY A 126 4.89 -2.39 -17.76
C GLY A 126 3.54 -2.60 -17.06
N VAL A 127 3.48 -2.36 -15.75
CA VAL A 127 2.25 -2.49 -14.95
C VAL A 127 1.19 -1.47 -15.40
N THR A 128 1.58 -0.20 -15.58
CA THR A 128 0.71 0.86 -16.12
C THR A 128 0.12 0.49 -17.49
N LYS A 129 0.96 0.02 -18.42
CA LYS A 129 0.50 -0.41 -19.75
C LYS A 129 -0.48 -1.58 -19.68
N LEU A 130 -0.23 -2.52 -18.74
CA LEU A 130 -1.11 -3.67 -18.54
C LEU A 130 -2.50 -3.23 -18.06
N THR A 131 -2.57 -2.33 -17.07
CA THR A 131 -3.84 -1.75 -16.59
C THR A 131 -4.63 -1.09 -17.72
N ARG A 132 -3.98 -0.30 -18.59
CA ARG A 132 -4.64 0.35 -19.74
C ARG A 132 -5.18 -0.65 -20.77
N LEU A 133 -4.44 -1.74 -21.02
CA LEU A 133 -4.89 -2.79 -21.94
C LEU A 133 -6.11 -3.56 -21.40
N GLU A 134 -6.16 -3.82 -20.09
CA GLU A 134 -7.32 -4.43 -19.43
C GLU A 134 -8.56 -3.57 -19.61
N LEU A 135 -8.47 -2.25 -19.36
CA LEU A 135 -9.57 -1.31 -19.56
C LEU A 135 -10.05 -1.28 -21.01
N GLN A 136 -9.15 -1.30 -22.00
CA GLN A 136 -9.53 -1.37 -23.41
C GLN A 136 -10.18 -2.72 -23.79
N SER A 137 -9.83 -3.80 -23.10
CA SER A 137 -10.31 -5.14 -23.39
C SER A 137 -11.79 -5.35 -23.05
N GLU A 138 -12.31 -4.65 -22.03
CA GLU A 138 -13.74 -4.69 -21.70
C GLU A 138 -14.61 -4.06 -22.80
N TYR A 139 -14.03 -3.19 -23.64
CA TYR A 139 -14.74 -2.48 -24.71
C TYR A 139 -14.47 -3.03 -26.13
N THR A 140 -13.55 -3.99 -26.35
CA THR A 140 -13.12 -4.41 -27.70
C THR A 140 -12.86 -5.92 -27.90
N LYS A 141 -12.66 -6.36 -29.16
CA LYS A 141 -12.47 -7.77 -29.58
C LYS A 141 -11.35 -8.48 -28.80
N GLN A 142 -11.72 -9.50 -28.01
CA GLN A 142 -10.86 -10.21 -27.04
C GLN A 142 -9.52 -10.75 -27.57
N SER A 143 -9.41 -11.12 -28.86
CA SER A 143 -8.23 -11.81 -29.41
C SER A 143 -6.97 -10.92 -29.54
N GLU A 144 -7.13 -9.66 -29.95
CA GLU A 144 -6.00 -8.72 -30.11
C GLU A 144 -5.48 -8.23 -28.76
N ASN A 145 -6.38 -8.07 -27.77
CA ASN A 145 -6.01 -7.65 -26.42
C ASN A 145 -5.32 -8.77 -25.66
N LEU A 146 -5.76 -10.03 -25.82
CA LEU A 146 -5.04 -11.18 -25.27
C LEU A 146 -3.62 -11.28 -25.84
N ARG A 147 -3.43 -11.02 -27.13
CA ARG A 147 -2.09 -11.01 -27.75
C ARG A 147 -1.20 -9.90 -27.19
N LYS A 148 -1.75 -8.69 -27.00
CA LYS A 148 -1.03 -7.56 -26.38
C LYS A 148 -0.69 -7.82 -24.90
N PHE A 149 -1.62 -8.42 -24.17
CA PHE A 149 -1.44 -8.88 -22.80
C PHE A 149 -0.29 -9.89 -22.71
N ILE A 150 -0.32 -10.96 -23.52
CA ILE A 150 0.77 -11.96 -23.58
C ILE A 150 2.11 -11.31 -23.94
N LEU A 151 2.14 -10.38 -24.90
CA LEU A 151 3.37 -9.68 -25.29
C LEU A 151 3.94 -8.78 -24.19
N ALA A 152 3.08 -8.14 -23.39
CA ALA A 152 3.51 -7.32 -22.26
C ALA A 152 4.14 -8.17 -21.15
N ILE A 153 3.55 -9.32 -20.85
CA ILE A 153 4.02 -10.27 -19.82
C ILE A 153 5.25 -11.04 -20.27
N SER A 154 5.34 -11.34 -21.57
CA SER A 154 6.47 -12.10 -22.14
C SER A 154 7.82 -11.42 -21.97
N ARG A 155 7.86 -10.11 -21.66
CA ARG A 155 9.12 -9.39 -21.45
C ARG A 155 9.63 -9.53 -20.02
N ASP A 156 8.72 -9.54 -19.05
CA ASP A 156 9.07 -9.70 -17.64
C ASP A 156 7.88 -10.21 -16.82
N ILE A 157 8.05 -11.40 -16.23
CA ILE A 157 7.01 -12.02 -15.40
C ILE A 157 6.73 -11.24 -14.10
N ARG A 158 7.69 -10.42 -13.63
CA ARG A 158 7.53 -9.57 -12.43
C ARG A 158 6.38 -8.59 -12.61
N VAL A 159 6.14 -8.09 -13.83
CA VAL A 159 5.01 -7.21 -14.17
C VAL A 159 3.67 -7.89 -13.90
N LEU A 160 3.51 -9.15 -14.34
CA LEU A 160 2.29 -9.92 -14.08
C LEU A 160 2.10 -10.18 -12.59
N LEU A 161 3.15 -10.55 -11.88
CA LEU A 161 3.09 -10.82 -10.44
C LEU A 161 2.67 -9.58 -9.65
N ILE A 162 3.21 -8.41 -9.98
CA ILE A 162 2.80 -7.14 -9.39
C ILE A 162 1.31 -6.89 -9.64
N LYS A 163 0.83 -7.11 -10.87
CA LYS A 163 -0.59 -6.90 -11.21
C LYS A 163 -1.53 -7.87 -10.48
N LEU A 164 -1.13 -9.12 -10.33
CA LEU A 164 -1.89 -10.11 -9.57
C LEU A 164 -1.92 -9.77 -8.07
N ALA A 165 -0.83 -9.23 -7.53
CA ALA A 165 -0.78 -8.77 -6.14
C ALA A 165 -1.68 -7.55 -5.92
N ASP A 166 -1.64 -6.56 -6.82
CA ASP A 166 -2.58 -5.42 -6.86
C ASP A 166 -4.04 -5.92 -6.85
N ARG A 167 -4.40 -6.77 -7.81
CA ARG A 167 -5.76 -7.32 -7.91
C ARG A 167 -6.15 -8.13 -6.66
N THR A 168 -5.23 -8.90 -6.10
CA THR A 168 -5.46 -9.66 -4.86
C THR A 168 -5.76 -8.73 -3.69
N HIS A 169 -4.98 -7.67 -3.53
CA HIS A 169 -5.25 -6.66 -2.51
C HIS A 169 -6.61 -6.00 -2.73
N ASN A 170 -6.93 -5.61 -3.96
CA ASN A 170 -8.21 -4.96 -4.30
C ASN A 170 -9.40 -5.88 -3.98
N MET A 171 -9.28 -7.18 -4.26
CA MET A 171 -10.32 -8.15 -3.90
C MET A 171 -10.45 -8.32 -2.38
N ARG A 172 -9.35 -8.22 -1.61
CA ARG A 172 -9.36 -8.26 -0.13
C ARG A 172 -9.97 -7.00 0.50
N THR A 173 -9.97 -5.87 -0.21
CA THR A 173 -10.52 -4.60 0.28
C THR A 173 -11.93 -4.27 -0.23
N LEU A 174 -12.52 -5.09 -1.11
CA LEU A 174 -13.92 -4.97 -1.59
C LEU A 174 -14.96 -4.89 -0.46
N GLN A 175 -14.64 -5.38 0.73
CA GLN A 175 -15.50 -5.29 1.92
C GLN A 175 -15.68 -3.86 2.46
N TYR A 176 -14.79 -2.93 2.08
CA TYR A 176 -14.85 -1.52 2.47
C TYR A 176 -15.45 -0.61 1.37
N VAL A 177 -15.85 -1.18 0.23
CA VAL A 177 -16.50 -0.44 -0.86
C VAL A 177 -18.00 -0.31 -0.54
N PRO A 178 -18.57 0.91 -0.56
CA PRO A 178 -20.00 1.13 -0.32
C PRO A 178 -20.85 0.30 -1.29
N GLU A 179 -21.99 -0.24 -0.84
CA GLU A 179 -22.88 -1.09 -1.64
C GLU A 179 -23.32 -0.45 -2.97
N SER A 180 -23.30 0.88 -3.09
CA SER A 180 -23.63 1.60 -4.31
C SER A 180 -22.60 1.49 -5.43
N LYS A 181 -21.40 0.96 -5.15
CA LYS A 181 -20.31 0.72 -6.12
C LYS A 181 -19.85 -0.75 -6.17
N ARG A 182 -20.58 -1.66 -5.52
CA ARG A 182 -20.33 -3.10 -5.62
C ARG A 182 -20.92 -3.69 -6.90
#